data_AF-A0A8D8GJZ2-F1
#
_entry.id   AF-A0A8D8GJZ2-F1
#
_cell.length_a   1.000
_cell.length_b   1.000
_cell.length_c   1.000
_cell.angle_alpha   90.00
_cell.angle_beta   90.00
_cell.angle_gamma   90.00
#
_symmetry.space_group_name_H-M   'P 1'
#
loop_
_entity.id
_entity.type
_entity.pdbx_description
1 polymer ?
#
loop_
_entity_poly.entity_id
_entity_poly.type
_entity_poly.pdbx_seq_one_letter_code
_entity_poly.pdbx_strand_id
1 'polypeptide(L)'
;QVRWYEKLHSWEKALSLYEEKLVANTNDLESRLGQMRCLEALGEWSSLHTLTKDKWEVLGNEGQSKAGRLAAAAAWGLRDWEGMHEFVKFIPEDTQDGSFYRAVLAVHHGEYELAQ
;
A
#
# COMPACT_ATOMS: atom_id res chain seq x y z
N GLN A 1 -1.63 -16.48 13.59
CA GLN A 1 -3.05 -16.42 13.98
C GLN A 1 -3.78 -15.20 13.39
N VAL A 2 -3.18 -14.01 13.33
CA VAL A 2 -3.84 -12.77 12.81
C VAL A 2 -4.39 -12.89 11.37
N ARG A 3 -3.67 -13.55 10.45
CA ARG A 3 -4.08 -13.76 9.05
C ARG A 3 -5.42 -14.48 8.88
N TRP A 4 -5.92 -15.16 9.92
CA TRP A 4 -7.24 -15.78 9.89
C TRP A 4 -8.37 -14.75 10.00
N TYR A 5 -8.17 -13.67 10.77
CA TYR A 5 -9.15 -12.59 10.88
C TYR A 5 -9.25 -11.74 9.61
N GLU A 6 -8.13 -11.53 8.89
CA GLU A 6 -8.15 -10.95 7.54
C GLU A 6 -9.06 -11.79 6.61
N LYS A 7 -8.95 -13.13 6.65
CA LYS A 7 -9.79 -14.02 5.83
C LYS A 7 -11.26 -14.04 6.22
N LEU A 8 -11.59 -13.65 7.46
CA LEU A 8 -12.96 -13.54 7.95
C LEU A 8 -13.55 -12.14 7.72
N HIS A 9 -12.86 -11.27 6.97
CA HIS A 9 -13.23 -9.87 6.76
C HIS A 9 -13.44 -9.07 8.07
N SER A 10 -12.83 -9.53 9.17
CA SER A 10 -12.85 -8.83 10.46
C SER A 10 -11.68 -7.86 10.55
N TRP A 11 -11.66 -6.87 9.65
CA TRP A 11 -10.52 -5.97 9.42
C TRP A 11 -10.13 -5.14 10.64
N GLU A 12 -11.10 -4.62 11.40
CA GLU A 12 -10.82 -3.85 12.62
C GLU A 12 -10.08 -4.69 13.67
N LYS A 13 -10.55 -5.93 13.92
CA LYS A 13 -9.90 -6.85 14.86
C LYS A 13 -8.52 -7.28 14.37
N ALA A 14 -8.38 -7.51 13.07
CA ALA A 14 -7.08 -7.82 12.46
C ALA A 14 -6.10 -6.65 12.63
N LEU A 15 -6.57 -5.41 12.42
CA LEU A 15 -5.78 -4.20 12.59
C LEU A 15 -5.26 -4.07 14.02
N SER A 16 -6.12 -4.17 15.03
CA SER A 16 -5.70 -4.08 16.44
C SER A 16 -4.67 -5.15 16.81
N LEU A 17 -4.84 -6.38 16.33
CA LEU A 17 -3.87 -7.46 16.57
C LEU A 17 -2.53 -7.21 15.87
N TYR A 18 -2.54 -6.62 14.68
CA TYR A 18 -1.30 -6.22 14.00
C TYR A 18 -0.60 -5.08 14.73
N GLU A 19 -1.34 -4.10 15.24
CA GLU A 19 -0.81 -3.00 16.04
C GLU A 19 -0.17 -3.50 17.34
N GLU A 20 -0.86 -4.35 18.10
CA GLU A 20 -0.30 -4.99 19.30
C GLU A 20 0.99 -5.76 18.99
N LYS A 21 1.00 -6.50 17.88
CA LYS A 21 2.19 -7.25 17.46
C LYS A 21 3.35 -6.34 17.04
N LEU A 22 3.05 -5.20 16.41
CA LEU A 22 4.04 -4.21 16.02
C LEU A 22 4.58 -3.41 17.22
N VAL A 23 3.83 -3.29 18.31
CA VAL A 23 4.36 -2.77 19.59
C VAL A 23 5.41 -3.72 20.18
N ALA A 24 5.18 -5.03 20.09
CA ALA A 24 6.13 -6.03 20.57
C ALA A 24 7.33 -6.22 19.63
N ASN A 25 7.12 -6.09 18.31
CA ASN A 25 8.17 -6.19 17.30
C ASN A 25 7.92 -5.22 16.12
N THR A 26 8.50 -4.03 16.23
CA THR A 26 8.30 -2.93 15.27
C THR A 26 8.82 -3.22 13.86
N ASN A 27 9.74 -4.18 13.71
CA ASN A 27 10.40 -4.53 12.45
C ASN A 27 9.78 -5.76 11.77
N ASP A 28 8.66 -6.28 12.28
CA ASP A 28 7.96 -7.39 11.63
C ASP A 28 7.24 -6.94 10.36
N LEU A 29 7.92 -7.11 9.22
CA LEU A 29 7.46 -6.70 7.90
C LEU A 29 6.08 -7.26 7.56
N GLU A 30 5.84 -8.55 7.84
CA GLU A 30 4.57 -9.20 7.51
C GLU A 30 3.39 -8.61 8.30
N SER A 31 3.64 -8.22 9.56
CA SER A 31 2.63 -7.55 10.38
C SER A 31 2.35 -6.13 9.90
N ARG A 32 3.38 -5.41 9.46
CA ARG A 32 3.22 -4.07 8.90
C ARG A 32 2.45 -4.09 7.58
N LEU A 33 2.78 -5.02 6.68
CA LEU A 33 2.02 -5.20 5.45
C LEU A 33 0.57 -5.62 5.72
N GLY A 34 0.33 -6.42 6.77
CA GLY A 34 -1.02 -6.77 7.23
C GLY A 34 -1.81 -5.56 7.74
N GLN A 35 -1.18 -4.72 8.56
CA GLN A 35 -1.77 -3.45 9.01
C GLN A 35 -2.19 -2.59 7.81
N MET A 36 -1.31 -2.45 6.81
CA MET A 36 -1.58 -1.67 5.60
C MET A 36 -2.76 -2.23 4.77
N ARG A 37 -2.87 -3.56 4.62
CA ARG A 37 -4.01 -4.19 3.95
C ARG A 37 -5.32 -3.98 4.70
N CYS A 38 -5.28 -4.04 6.03
CA CYS A 38 -6.47 -3.77 6.84
C CYS A 38 -6.94 -2.32 6.66
N LEU A 39 -6.02 -1.35 6.62
CA LEU A 39 -6.34 0.06 6.36
C LEU A 39 -6.92 0.28 4.95
N GLU A 40 -6.35 -0.38 3.92
CA GLU A 40 -6.92 -0.37 2.56
C GLU A 40 -8.36 -0.90 2.56
N ALA A 41 -8.60 -2.04 3.20
CA ALA A 41 -9.92 -2.67 3.24
C ALA A 41 -10.96 -1.85 4.02
N LEU A 42 -10.52 -1.07 5.02
CA LEU A 42 -11.37 -0.14 5.77
C LEU A 42 -11.59 1.19 5.04
N GLY A 43 -10.82 1.49 3.99
CA GLY A 43 -10.88 2.76 3.27
C GLY A 43 -10.20 3.92 4.00
N GLU A 44 -9.34 3.63 4.98
CA GLU A 44 -8.62 4.61 5.78
C GLU A 44 -7.36 5.11 5.06
N TRP A 45 -7.56 5.77 3.90
CA TRP A 45 -6.48 6.18 2.98
C TRP A 45 -5.49 7.15 3.61
N SER A 46 -5.97 8.10 4.41
CA SER A 46 -5.11 9.07 5.12
C SER A 46 -4.12 8.38 6.05
N SER A 47 -4.63 7.48 6.89
CA SER A 47 -3.84 6.70 7.84
C SER A 47 -2.85 5.79 7.12
N LEU A 48 -3.28 5.13 6.05
CA LEU A 48 -2.42 4.29 5.22
C LEU A 48 -1.29 5.09 4.57
N HIS A 49 -1.59 6.27 4.03
CA HIS A 49 -0.60 7.14 3.39
C HIS A 49 0.47 7.64 4.37
N THR A 50 0.04 8.10 5.55
CA THR A 50 0.96 8.54 6.60
C THR A 50 1.84 7.39 7.08
N LEU A 51 1.25 6.22 7.35
CA LEU A 51 2.00 5.03 7.77
C LEU A 51 3.02 4.61 6.72
N THR A 52 2.63 4.63 5.44
CA THR A 52 3.50 4.29 4.32
C THR A 52 4.70 5.22 4.25
N LYS A 53 4.48 6.54 4.27
CA LYS A 53 5.56 7.53 4.20
C LYS A 53 6.51 7.43 5.39
N ASP A 54 5.99 7.26 6.61
CA ASP A 54 6.81 7.19 7.83
C ASP A 54 7.66 5.91 7.90
N LYS A 55 7.14 4.79 7.39
CA LYS A 55 7.80 3.48 7.47
C LYS A 55 8.44 3.02 6.17
N TRP A 56 8.45 3.84 5.12
CA TRP A 56 8.90 3.46 3.79
C TRP A 56 10.33 2.89 3.76
N GLU A 57 11.26 3.58 4.40
CA GLU A 57 12.67 3.16 4.48
C GLU A 57 12.85 1.87 5.29
N VAL A 58 12.01 1.65 6.30
CA VAL A 58 12.07 0.48 7.20
C VAL A 58 11.59 -0.79 6.50
N LEU A 59 10.74 -0.67 5.48
CA LEU A 59 10.21 -1.82 4.73
C LEU A 59 11.29 -2.55 3.93
N GLY A 60 12.36 -1.86 3.54
CA GLY A 60 13.38 -2.36 2.61
C GLY A 60 12.80 -2.69 1.23
N ASN A 61 13.65 -3.13 0.30
CA ASN A 61 13.25 -3.32 -1.10
C ASN A 61 12.07 -4.31 -1.28
N GLU A 62 12.10 -5.44 -0.57
CA GLU A 62 11.03 -6.43 -0.65
C GLU A 62 9.70 -5.89 -0.10
N GLY A 63 9.76 -5.17 1.02
CA GLY A 63 8.58 -4.57 1.63
C GLY A 63 8.01 -3.43 0.80
N GLN A 64 8.86 -2.56 0.24
CA GLN A 64 8.48 -1.47 -0.66
C GLN A 64 7.79 -2.01 -1.92
N SER A 65 8.30 -3.09 -2.50
CA SER A 65 7.67 -3.74 -3.66
C SER A 65 6.26 -4.25 -3.34
N LYS A 66 6.08 -4.90 -2.19
CA LYS A 66 4.76 -5.40 -1.74
C LYS A 66 3.82 -4.25 -1.31
N ALA A 67 4.36 -3.19 -0.73
CA ALA A 67 3.61 -2.04 -0.24
C ALA A 67 3.28 -1.03 -1.36
N GLY A 68 4.02 -1.03 -2.47
CA GLY A 68 3.87 -0.06 -3.56
C GLY A 68 2.46 0.03 -4.10
N ARG A 69 1.77 -1.12 -4.26
CA ARG A 69 0.35 -1.17 -4.68
C ARG A 69 -0.57 -0.45 -3.69
N LEU A 70 -0.38 -0.71 -2.39
CA LEU A 70 -1.18 -0.12 -1.30
C LEU A 70 -0.92 1.39 -1.19
N ALA A 71 0.34 1.77 -1.33
CA ALA A 71 0.82 3.14 -1.30
C ALA A 71 0.26 3.95 -2.48
N ALA A 72 0.32 3.40 -3.69
CA ALA A 72 -0.23 4.02 -4.90
C ALA A 72 -1.75 4.18 -4.79
N ALA A 73 -2.47 3.17 -4.28
CA ALA A 73 -3.91 3.26 -4.03
C ALA A 73 -4.27 4.39 -3.05
N ALA A 74 -3.56 4.46 -1.92
CA ALA A 74 -3.79 5.51 -0.92
C ALA A 74 -3.50 6.91 -1.46
N ALA A 75 -2.37 7.08 -2.16
CA ALA A 75 -1.99 8.34 -2.78
C ALA A 75 -3.02 8.79 -3.84
N TRP A 76 -3.50 7.85 -4.67
CA TRP A 76 -4.55 8.11 -5.65
C TRP A 76 -5.85 8.56 -4.97
N GLY A 77 -6.29 7.86 -3.92
CA GLY A 77 -7.49 8.20 -3.15
C GLY A 77 -7.42 9.59 -2.50
N LEU A 78 -6.21 10.04 -2.14
CA LEU A 78 -5.97 11.37 -1.56
C LEU A 78 -5.64 12.46 -2.61
N ARG A 79 -5.66 12.12 -3.91
CA ARG A 79 -5.26 13.00 -5.02
C ARG A 79 -3.81 13.49 -4.92
N ASP A 80 -2.95 12.76 -4.21
CA ASP A 80 -1.51 12.97 -4.13
C ASP A 80 -0.84 12.29 -5.34
N TRP A 81 -0.97 12.89 -6.52
CA TRP A 81 -0.46 12.34 -7.79
C TRP A 81 1.07 12.20 -7.80
N GLU A 82 1.77 13.14 -7.17
CA GLU A 82 3.24 13.10 -7.02
C GLU A 82 3.64 11.89 -6.17
N GLY A 83 3.00 11.70 -5.01
CA GLY A 83 3.23 10.52 -4.18
C GLY A 83 2.91 9.22 -4.91
N MET A 84 1.82 9.19 -5.67
CA MET A 84 1.44 8.04 -6.48
C MET A 84 2.52 7.70 -7.52
N HIS A 85 3.04 8.70 -8.24
CA HIS A 85 4.11 8.51 -9.22
C HIS A 85 5.37 7.91 -8.59
N GLU A 86 5.77 8.38 -7.39
CA GLU A 86 6.93 7.82 -6.68
C GLU A 86 6.70 6.36 -6.26
N PHE A 87 5.53 6.02 -5.72
CA PHE A 87 5.26 4.66 -5.26
C PHE A 87 5.15 3.64 -6.41
N VAL A 88 4.59 4.06 -7.56
CA VAL A 88 4.43 3.18 -8.73
C VAL A 88 5.77 2.70 -9.29
N LYS A 89 6.86 3.46 -9.11
CA LYS A 89 8.22 3.04 -9.50
C LYS A 89 8.68 1.77 -8.77
N PHE A 90 8.17 1.51 -7.58
CA PHE A 90 8.52 0.34 -6.77
C PHE A 90 7.63 -0.87 -7.04
N ILE A 91 6.54 -0.69 -7.80
CA ILE A 91 5.67 -1.80 -8.21
C ILE A 91 6.34 -2.53 -9.38
N PRO A 92 6.55 -3.86 -9.31
CA PRO A 92 7.17 -4.62 -10.39
C PRO A 92 6.45 -4.43 -11.73
N GLU A 93 7.20 -4.28 -12.81
CA GLU A 93 6.68 -4.02 -14.15
C GLU A 93 5.88 -5.19 -14.74
N ASP A 94 6.17 -6.41 -14.30
CA ASP A 94 5.52 -7.65 -14.71
C ASP A 94 4.18 -7.90 -13.99
N THR A 95 3.73 -6.98 -13.14
CA THR A 95 2.45 -7.09 -12.43
C THR A 95 1.35 -6.27 -13.09
N GLN A 96 0.14 -6.83 -13.09
CA GLN A 96 -1.06 -6.15 -13.58
C GLN A 96 -1.28 -4.80 -12.87
N ASP A 97 -1.04 -4.75 -11.56
CA ASP A 97 -1.18 -3.51 -10.77
C ASP A 97 -0.20 -2.44 -11.24
N GLY A 98 1.05 -2.80 -11.53
CA GLY A 98 2.06 -1.88 -12.04
C GLY A 98 1.63 -1.28 -13.38
N SER A 99 1.21 -2.10 -14.33
CA SER A 99 0.68 -1.62 -15.62
C SER A 99 -0.54 -0.73 -15.44
N PHE A 100 -1.47 -1.12 -14.58
CA PHE A 100 -2.70 -0.37 -14.30
C PHE A 100 -2.39 1.04 -13.77
N TYR A 101 -1.57 1.15 -12.71
CA TYR A 101 -1.28 2.46 -12.13
C TYR A 101 -0.43 3.35 -13.04
N ARG A 102 0.47 2.78 -13.85
CA ARG A 102 1.20 3.54 -14.88
C ARG A 102 0.25 4.10 -15.94
N ALA A 103 -0.72 3.30 -16.40
CA ALA A 103 -1.72 3.76 -17.35
C ALA A 103 -2.61 4.87 -16.76
N VAL A 104 -3.00 4.77 -15.49
CA VAL A 104 -3.75 5.83 -14.78
C VAL A 104 -2.95 7.13 -14.73
N LEU A 105 -1.64 7.07 -14.42
CA LEU A 105 -0.75 8.23 -14.43
C LEU A 105 -0.60 8.82 -15.85
N ALA A 106 -0.43 7.98 -16.87
CA ALA A 106 -0.33 8.40 -18.26
C ALA A 106 -1.62 9.14 -18.72
N VAL A 107 -2.80 8.63 -18.37
CA VAL A 107 -4.08 9.31 -18.64
C VAL A 107 -4.15 10.65 -17.91
N HIS A 108 -3.70 10.72 -16.66
CA HIS A 108 -3.67 11.98 -15.89
C HIS A 108 -2.75 13.03 -16.54
N HIS A 109 -1.63 12.61 -17.15
CA HIS A 109 -0.70 13.49 -17.86
C HIS A 109 -1.11 13.80 -19.31
N GLY A 110 -2.18 13.17 -19.82
CA GLY A 110 -2.62 13.32 -21.21
C GLY A 110 -1.80 12.51 -22.22
N GLU A 111 -1.00 11.56 -21.74
CA GLU A 111 -0.14 10.68 -22.53
C GLU A 111 -0.89 9.42 -22.97
N TYR A 112 -1.97 9.59 -23.75
CA TYR A 112 -2.87 8.49 -24.09
C TYR A 112 -2.22 7.35 -24.87
N GLU A 113 -1.18 7.64 -25.66
CA GLU A 113 -0.42 6.62 -26.39
C GLU A 113 0.37 5.69 -25.46
N LEU A 114 0.84 6.20 -24.31
CA LEU A 114 1.53 5.39 -23.29
C LEU A 114 0.57 4.59 -22.41
N ALA A 115 -0.72 4.95 -22.40
CA ALA A 115 -1.74 4.29 -21.60
C ALA A 115 -2.41 3.09 -22.31
N GLN A 116 -2.21 2.94 -23.63
CA GLN A 116 -2.92 1.96 -24.48
C GLN A 116 -2.22 0.60 -24.57
#